data_AF-A0A7J3MVD0-F1
#
_entry.id   AF-A0A7J3MVD0-F1
#
_cell.length_a   1.000
_cell.length_b   1.000
_cell.length_c   1.000
_cell.angle_alpha   90.00
_cell.angle_beta   90.00
_cell.angle_gamma   90.00
#
_symmetry.space_group_name_H-M   'P 1'
#
loop_
_entity.id
_entity.type
_entity.pdbx_description
1 polymer ?
#
loop_
_entity_poly.entity_id
_entity_poly.type
_entity_poly.pdbx_seq_one_letter_code
_entity_poly.pdbx_strand_id
1 'polypeptide(L)'
;MKDLFDPLMIMAYIFPAYATNGAPVIFVRLVKNPHPLDGGTLFLDGKRILGDGKTLEGLISGLIAGIIAGFVLTLLQAFLYRCFLEFVLLC
;
A
#
# COMPACT_ATOMS: atom_id res chain seq x y z
N MET A 1 3.69 17.20 -21.38
CA MET A 1 2.56 17.56 -20.47
C MET A 1 1.29 16.75 -20.76
N LYS A 2 1.14 16.12 -21.94
CA LYS A 2 0.03 15.18 -22.23
C LYS A 2 0.16 13.83 -21.51
N ASP A 3 1.38 13.44 -21.13
CA ASP A 3 1.68 12.19 -20.42
C ASP A 3 1.38 12.24 -18.91
N LEU A 4 1.18 13.45 -18.36
CA LEU A 4 0.87 13.66 -16.93
C LEU A 4 -0.57 13.25 -16.58
N PHE A 5 -1.44 13.06 -17.58
CA PHE A 5 -2.87 12.80 -17.42
C PHE A 5 -3.32 11.40 -17.85
N ASP A 6 -2.40 10.48 -18.16
CA ASP A 6 -2.82 9.10 -18.45
C ASP A 6 -3.43 8.49 -17.17
N PRO A 7 -4.75 8.22 -17.12
CA PRO A 7 -5.40 7.76 -15.90
C PRO A 7 -4.78 6.47 -15.38
N LEU A 8 -4.26 5.62 -16.28
CA LEU A 8 -3.62 4.37 -15.91
C LEU A 8 -2.33 4.60 -15.11
N MET A 9 -1.52 5.58 -15.51
CA MET A 9 -0.27 5.93 -14.81
C MET A 9 -0.56 6.49 -13.42
N ILE A 10 -1.59 7.32 -13.29
CA ILE A 10 -2.02 7.87 -12.00
C ILE A 10 -2.49 6.73 -11.08
N MET A 11 -3.29 5.79 -11.61
CA MET A 11 -3.76 4.63 -10.86
C MET A 11 -2.60 3.73 -10.42
N ALA A 12 -1.66 3.44 -11.31
CA ALA A 12 -0.46 2.67 -10.98
C ALA A 12 0.39 3.38 -9.90
N TYR A 13 0.50 4.70 -9.96
CA TYR A 13 1.25 5.49 -8.98
C TYR A 13 0.61 5.46 -7.58
N ILE A 14 -0.72 5.60 -7.47
CA ILE A 14 -1.43 5.60 -6.18
C ILE A 14 -1.70 4.19 -5.62
N PHE A 15 -1.59 3.16 -6.47
CA PHE A 15 -1.92 1.77 -6.11
C PHE A 15 -1.22 1.25 -4.83
N PRO A 16 0.10 1.47 -4.61
CA PRO A 16 0.75 1.05 -3.36
C PRO A 16 0.15 1.69 -2.10
N ALA A 17 -0.34 2.92 -2.20
CA ALA A 17 -1.01 3.60 -1.08
C ALA A 17 -2.38 2.97 -0.80
N TYR A 18 -3.14 2.60 -1.84
CA TYR A 18 -4.38 1.85 -1.68
C TYR A 18 -4.15 0.45 -1.09
N ALA A 19 -3.10 -0.25 -1.53
CA ALA A 19 -2.72 -1.54 -0.98
C ALA A 19 -2.39 -1.43 0.52
N THR A 20 -1.61 -0.40 0.91
CA THR A 20 -1.28 -0.10 2.31
C THR A 20 -2.52 0.16 3.16
N ASN A 21 -3.52 0.85 2.60
CA ASN A 21 -4.74 1.20 3.33
C ASN A 21 -5.73 0.02 3.45
N GLY A 22 -5.82 -0.82 2.42
CA GLY A 22 -6.78 -1.94 2.39
C GLY A 22 -6.31 -3.18 3.13
N ALA A 23 -5.00 -3.49 3.09
CA ALA A 23 -4.45 -4.70 3.70
C ALA A 23 -4.76 -4.86 5.20
N PRO A 24 -4.65 -3.82 6.06
CA PRO A 24 -4.92 -3.93 7.49
C PRO A 24 -6.31 -4.49 7.81
N VAL A 25 -7.32 -4.18 6.98
CA VAL A 25 -8.72 -4.60 7.19
C VAL A 25 -8.87 -6.13 7.15
N ILE A 26 -8.06 -6.81 6.34
CA ILE A 26 -8.08 -8.26 6.20
C ILE A 26 -7.13 -8.88 7.23
N PHE A 27 -5.90 -8.40 7.30
CA PHE A 27 -4.87 -9.01 8.15
C PHE A 27 -5.15 -8.87 9.65
N VAL A 28 -5.69 -7.73 10.10
CA VAL A 28 -6.03 -7.55 11.52
C VAL A 28 -7.13 -8.50 11.97
N ARG A 29 -8.06 -8.89 11.08
CA ARG A 29 -9.11 -9.89 11.40
C ARG A 29 -8.56 -11.29 11.63
N LEU A 30 -7.34 -11.58 11.15
CA LEU A 30 -6.66 -12.86 11.39
C LEU A 30 -5.97 -12.89 12.75
N VAL A 31 -5.80 -11.75 13.41
CA VAL A 31 -5.16 -11.60 14.71
C VAL A 31 -6.24 -11.53 15.80
N LYS A 32 -6.15 -12.39 16.82
CA LYS A 32 -7.14 -12.43 17.91
C LYS A 32 -7.15 -11.16 18.77
N ASN A 33 -5.97 -10.66 19.15
CA ASN A 33 -5.82 -9.51 20.04
C ASN A 33 -4.81 -8.53 19.44
N PRO A 34 -5.23 -7.68 18.48
CA PRO A 34 -4.33 -6.72 17.87
C PRO A 34 -3.99 -5.58 18.85
N HIS A 35 -2.74 -5.14 18.84
CA HIS A 35 -2.22 -4.16 19.78
C HIS A 35 -2.55 -2.72 19.32
N PRO A 36 -3.16 -1.89 20.18
CA PRO A 36 -3.40 -0.48 19.88
C PRO A 36 -2.11 0.27 19.55
N LEU A 37 -2.11 1.02 18.45
CA LEU A 37 -0.96 1.81 18.02
C LEU A 37 -0.66 2.97 18.98
N ASP A 38 -1.69 3.49 19.66
CA ASP A 38 -1.56 4.55 20.67
C ASP A 38 -1.21 4.03 22.07
N GLY A 39 -1.06 2.72 22.26
CA GLY A 39 -0.76 2.11 23.56
C GLY A 39 -1.82 2.38 24.64
N GLY A 40 -3.02 2.81 24.27
CA GLY A 40 -4.06 3.21 25.22
C GLY A 40 -4.00 4.67 25.67
N THR A 41 -3.13 5.50 25.06
CA THR A 41 -2.98 6.91 25.43
C THR A 41 -4.28 7.70 25.20
N LEU A 42 -4.66 8.51 26.19
CA LEU A 42 -5.83 9.38 26.14
C LEU A 42 -5.44 10.81 25.76
N PHE A 43 -6.33 11.46 25.02
CA PHE A 43 -6.27 12.88 24.69
C PHE A 43 -6.90 13.71 25.83
N LEU A 44 -6.77 15.04 25.75
CA LEU A 44 -7.25 15.99 26.77
C LEU A 44 -8.77 15.90 27.03
N ASP A 45 -9.53 15.37 26.08
CA ASP A 45 -10.98 15.14 26.17
C ASP A 45 -11.34 13.78 26.81
N GLY A 46 -10.34 13.01 27.28
CA GLY A 46 -10.51 11.70 27.89
C GLY A 46 -10.74 10.56 26.89
N LYS A 47 -10.62 10.79 25.57
CA LYS A 47 -10.77 9.75 24.54
C LYS A 47 -9.42 9.24 24.05
N ARG A 48 -9.38 8.02 23.50
CA ARG A 48 -8.19 7.46 22.85
C ARG A 48 -7.72 8.34 21.68
N ILE A 49 -6.42 8.58 21.56
CA ILE A 49 -5.84 9.45 20.52
C ILE A 49 -6.06 8.88 19.11
N LEU A 50 -5.79 7.59 18.91
CA LEU A 50 -5.92 6.95 17.60
C LEU A 50 -7.14 6.01 17.52
N GLY A 51 -7.56 5.48 18.67
CA GLY A 51 -8.70 4.58 18.78
C GLY A 51 -8.35 3.13 18.41
N ASP A 52 -9.32 2.22 18.57
CA ASP A 52 -9.10 0.77 18.42
C ASP A 52 -8.88 0.31 16.98
N GLY A 53 -9.28 1.12 16.00
CA GLY A 53 -9.09 0.82 14.58
C GLY A 53 -7.65 0.99 14.08
N LYS A 54 -6.74 1.51 14.91
CA LYS A 54 -5.33 1.74 14.55
C LYS A 54 -4.46 0.81 15.39
N THR A 55 -3.98 -0.26 14.77
CA THR A 55 -3.21 -1.31 15.45
C THR A 55 -1.80 -1.45 14.86
N LEU A 56 -0.86 -1.96 15.66
CA LEU A 56 0.51 -2.21 15.21
C LEU A 56 0.56 -3.27 14.10
N GLU A 57 -0.23 -4.34 14.23
CA GLU A 57 -0.36 -5.39 13.21
C GLU A 57 -0.96 -4.83 11.93
N GLY A 58 -1.91 -3.90 12.05
CA GLY A 58 -2.45 -3.15 10.92
C GLY A 58 -1.37 -2.33 10.24
N LEU A 59 -0.57 -1.57 10.99
CA LEU A 59 0.53 -0.79 10.44
C LEU A 59 1.56 -1.65 9.70
N ILE A 60 1.99 -2.75 10.32
CA ILE A 60 3.00 -3.66 9.76
C ILE A 60 2.47 -4.35 8.51
N SER A 61 1.25 -4.91 8.57
CA SER A 61 0.63 -5.59 7.42
C SER A 61 0.38 -4.62 6.25
N GLY A 62 -0.07 -3.40 6.54
CA GLY A 62 -0.21 -2.33 5.56
C GLY A 62 1.12 -1.98 4.90
N LEU A 63 2.18 -1.76 5.69
CA LEU A 63 3.52 -1.42 5.18
C LEU A 63 4.06 -2.53 4.26
N ILE A 64 3.97 -3.78 4.70
CA ILE A 64 4.42 -4.94 3.91
C ILE A 64 3.64 -5.02 2.59
N ALA A 65 2.31 -4.88 2.64
CA ALA A 65 1.47 -4.92 1.44
C ALA A 65 1.82 -3.80 0.45
N GLY A 66 2.05 -2.58 0.92
CA GLY A 66 2.48 -1.45 0.10
C GLY A 66 3.84 -1.69 -0.57
N ILE A 67 4.81 -2.21 0.18
CA ILE A 67 6.14 -2.55 -0.35
C ILE A 67 6.02 -3.62 -1.43
N ILE A 68 5.27 -4.70 -1.18
CA ILE A 68 5.04 -5.77 -2.15
C ILE A 68 4.37 -5.22 -3.40
N ALA A 69 3.31 -4.41 -3.26
CA ALA A 69 2.60 -3.81 -4.38
C ALA A 69 3.53 -2.93 -5.25
N GLY A 70 4.35 -2.08 -4.62
CA GLY A 70 5.33 -1.25 -5.33
C GLY A 70 6.41 -2.08 -6.04
N PHE A 71 6.87 -3.15 -5.40
CA PHE A 71 7.86 -4.05 -6.00
C PHE A 71 7.30 -4.79 -7.22
N VAL A 72 6.07 -5.31 -7.13
CA VAL A 72 5.37 -5.95 -8.24
C VAL A 72 5.18 -4.98 -9.42
N LEU A 73 4.76 -3.74 -9.15
CA LEU A 73 4.63 -2.72 -10.19
C LEU A 73 5.96 -2.43 -10.89
N THR A 74 7.05 -2.33 -10.11
CA THR A 74 8.40 -2.08 -10.65
C THR A 74 8.85 -3.23 -11.56
N LEU A 75 8.65 -4.48 -11.13
CA LEU A 75 8.98 -5.66 -11.93
C LEU A 75 8.13 -5.75 -13.21
N LEU A 76 6.83 -5.49 -13.11
CA LEU A 76 5.92 -5.49 -14.25
C LEU A 76 6.33 -4.44 -15.28
N GLN A 77 6.63 -3.22 -14.82
CA GLN A 77 7.08 -2.15 -15.68
C GLN A 77 8.40 -2.53 -16.38
N ALA A 78 9.38 -3.05 -15.65
CA ALA A 78 10.65 -3.48 -16.23
C ALA A 78 10.47 -4.61 -17.28
N PHE A 79 9.59 -5.57 -17.00
CA PHE A 79 9.24 -6.65 -17.93
C PHE A 79 8.63 -6.11 -19.22
N LEU A 80 7.64 -5.22 -19.12
CA LEU A 80 6.97 -4.62 -20.28
C LEU A 80 7.94 -3.81 -21.15
N TYR A 81 8.81 -3.00 -20.54
CA TYR A 81 9.84 -2.27 -21.28
C TYR A 81 10.81 -3.19 -22.01
N ARG A 82 11.22 -4.31 -21.39
CA ARG A 82 12.08 -5.29 -22.04
C ARG A 82 11.40 -5.96 -23.24
N CYS A 83 10.18 -6.46 -23.07
CA CYS A 83 9.44 -7.07 -24.19
C CYS A 83 9.26 -6.10 -25.36
N PHE A 84 8.96 -4.83 -25.06
CA PHE A 84 8.83 -3.80 -26.09
C PHE A 84 10.16 -3.54 -26.82
N LEU A 85 11.26 -3.41 -26.08
CA LEU A 85 12.59 -3.22 -26.67
C LEU A 85 13.02 -4.41 -27.54
N GLU A 86 12.81 -5.64 -27.06
CA GLU A 86 13.10 -6.85 -27.84
C GLU A 86 12.30 -6.89 -29.14
N PHE A 87 11.01 -6.59 -29.09
CA PHE A 87 10.17 -6.49 -30.28
C PHE A 87 10.72 -5.47 -31.28
N VAL A 88 11.09 -4.27 -30.82
CA VAL A 88 11.63 -3.20 -31.69
C VAL A 88 13.00 -3.55 -32.26
N LEU A 89 13.85 -4.25 -31.51
CA LEU A 89 15.20 -4.62 -31.96
C LEU A 89 15.22 -5.84 -32.91
N LEU A 90 14.21 -6.71 -32.81
CA LEU A 90 14.07 -7.91 -33.63
C LEU A 90 13.24 -7.68 -34.90
N CYS A 91 12.55 -6.54 -35.01
CA CYS A 91 11.86 -6.07 -36.21
C CYS A 91 12.76 -5.13 -37.04
#